data_AF-A0A6G2I782-F1
#
_entry.id   AF-A0A6G2I782-F1
#
_cell.length_a   1.000
_cell.length_b   1.000
_cell.length_c   1.000
_cell.angle_alpha   90.00
_cell.angle_beta   90.00
_cell.angle_gamma   90.00
#
_symmetry.space_group_name_H-M   'P 1'
#
loop_
_entity.id
_entity.type
_entity.pdbx_description
1 polymer ?
#
loop_
_entity_poly.entity_id
_entity_poly.type
_entity_poly.pdbx_seq_one_letter_code
_entity_poly.pdbx_strand_id
1 'polypeptide(L)'
;MHGNPLYHWIALAVASALMLPLAIALLRGWVPSWTRGRTGGLRLRAYGILSLYGGTLANGVPRLAKASFDVVMAAMLFGIGFYGLAAVLLLLSAVKDNRARS
;
A
#
# COMPACT_ATOMS: atom_id res chain seq x y z
N MET A 1 -23.28 -7.70 2.95
CA MET A 1 -22.88 -7.04 4.21
C MET A 1 -22.34 -5.66 3.89
N HIS A 2 -23.17 -4.62 3.98
CA HIS A 2 -22.69 -3.24 3.85
C HIS A 2 -22.00 -2.85 5.15
N GLY A 3 -20.70 -3.12 5.26
CA GLY A 3 -19.92 -2.65 6.40
C GLY A 3 -20.04 -1.13 6.52
N ASN A 4 -20.06 -0.63 7.75
CA ASN A 4 -20.35 0.77 8.07
C ASN A 4 -19.60 1.73 7.11
N PRO A 5 -20.29 2.59 6.36
CA PRO A 5 -19.65 3.49 5.40
C PRO A 5 -18.65 4.44 6.08
N LEU A 6 -18.89 4.81 7.35
CA LEU A 6 -17.93 5.59 8.16
C LEU A 6 -16.63 4.83 8.38
N TYR A 7 -16.68 3.51 8.58
CA TYR A 7 -15.47 2.70 8.73
C TYR A 7 -14.62 2.73 7.46
N HIS A 8 -15.25 2.61 6.28
CA HIS A 8 -14.54 2.67 5.01
C HIS A 8 -13.94 4.06 4.75
N TRP A 9 -14.65 5.12 5.12
CA TRP A 9 -14.14 6.50 5.08
C TRP A 9 -12.95 6.71 6.01
N ILE A 10 -13.05 6.29 7.28
CA ILE A 10 -11.98 6.45 8.27
C ILE A 10 -10.76 5.62 7.87
N ALA A 11 -10.96 4.36 7.48
CA ALA A 11 -9.87 3.50 7.02
C ALA A 11 -9.16 4.10 5.80
N LEU A 12 -9.92 4.66 4.85
CA LEU A 12 -9.34 5.30 3.67
C LEU A 12 -8.59 6.60 4.02
N ALA A 13 -9.15 7.44 4.90
CA ALA A 13 -8.52 8.67 5.34
C ALA A 13 -7.21 8.39 6.10
N VAL A 14 -7.22 7.41 7.01
CA VAL A 14 -6.03 6.99 7.77
C VAL A 14 -5.00 6.36 6.84
N ALA A 15 -5.41 5.47 5.92
CA ALA A 15 -4.52 4.88 4.93
C ALA A 15 -3.88 5.96 4.04
N SER A 16 -4.66 6.94 3.58
CA SER A 16 -4.15 8.06 2.80
C SER A 16 -3.15 8.89 3.60
N ALA A 17 -3.50 9.30 4.82
CA ALA A 17 -2.66 10.14 5.67
C ALA A 17 -1.35 9.45 6.10
N LEU A 18 -1.33 8.12 6.20
CA LEU A 18 -0.14 7.38 6.61
C LEU A 18 0.68 6.87 5.42
N MET A 19 0.04 6.29 4.40
CA MET A 19 0.73 5.62 3.31
C MET A 19 1.27 6.59 2.26
N LEU A 20 0.52 7.63 1.87
CA LEU A 20 0.97 8.58 0.84
C LEU A 20 2.17 9.41 1.31
N PRO A 21 2.14 10.10 2.46
CA PRO A 21 3.28 10.89 2.91
C PRO A 21 4.52 10.04 3.13
N LEU A 22 4.35 8.83 3.69
CA LEU A 22 5.46 7.91 3.91
C LEU A 22 6.07 7.41 2.59
N ALA A 23 5.25 6.98 1.63
CA ALA A 23 5.74 6.53 0.32
C ALA A 23 6.44 7.67 -0.43
N ILE A 24 5.87 8.87 -0.43
CA ILE A 24 6.47 10.06 -1.08
C ILE A 24 7.79 10.44 -0.41
N ALA A 25 7.84 10.44 0.93
CA ALA A 25 9.06 10.73 1.67
C ALA A 25 10.18 9.73 1.29
N LEU A 26 9.87 8.43 1.28
CA LEU A 26 10.81 7.37 0.89
C LEU A 26 11.28 7.52 -0.57
N LEU A 27 10.38 7.86 -1.49
CA LEU A 27 10.72 8.12 -2.90
C LEU A 27 11.60 9.36 -3.08
N ARG A 28 11.39 10.38 -2.25
CA ARG A 28 12.24 11.59 -2.18
C ARG A 28 13.60 11.36 -1.53
N GLY A 29 13.91 10.12 -1.13
CA GLY A 29 15.19 9.76 -0.52
C GLY A 29 15.24 10.00 0.99
N TRP A 30 14.11 10.30 1.64
CA TRP A 30 14.05 10.32 3.10
C TRP A 30 14.22 8.89 3.63
N VAL A 31 15.25 8.69 4.45
CA VAL A 31 15.51 7.41 5.12
C VAL A 31 15.09 7.55 6.57
N PRO A 32 14.05 6.82 7.04
CA PRO A 32 13.70 6.78 8.44
C PRO A 32 14.92 6.42 9.30
N SER A 33 15.08 7.08 10.45
CA SER A 33 16.21 6.84 11.35
C SER A 33 16.32 5.38 11.80
N TRP A 34 15.20 4.66 11.89
CA TRP A 34 15.13 3.24 12.28
C TRP A 34 15.47 2.29 11.12
N THR A 35 15.65 2.83 9.91
CA THR A 35 16.07 2.11 8.71
C THR A 35 17.44 2.56 8.19
N ARG A 36 18.19 3.38 8.95
CA ARG A 36 19.61 3.66 8.69
C ARG A 36 20.37 2.32 8.68
N GLY A 37 20.81 1.88 7.50
CA GLY A 37 21.41 0.54 7.30
C GLY A 37 20.51 -0.48 6.58
N ARG A 38 19.33 -0.08 6.08
CA ARG A 38 18.43 -0.84 5.19
C ARG A 38 17.95 0.07 4.05
N THR A 39 18.89 0.61 3.29
CA THR A 39 18.63 1.61 2.24
C THR A 39 18.62 1.01 0.85
N GLY A 40 19.14 -0.21 0.67
CA GLY A 40 19.21 -0.89 -0.63
C GLY A 40 17.82 -1.07 -1.24
N GLY A 41 16.84 -1.46 -0.42
CA GLY A 41 15.45 -1.72 -0.80
C GLY A 41 14.50 -0.52 -0.73
N LEU A 42 14.95 0.69 -0.35
CA LEU A 42 14.08 1.80 0.04
C LEU A 42 13.01 2.17 -1.02
N ARG A 43 13.40 2.21 -2.31
CA ARG A 43 12.48 2.50 -3.42
C ARG A 43 11.45 1.37 -3.61
N LEU A 44 11.88 0.11 -3.53
CA LEU A 44 10.98 -1.05 -3.61
C LEU A 44 9.97 -1.02 -2.46
N ARG A 45 10.41 -0.65 -1.26
CA ARG A 45 9.54 -0.48 -0.09
C ARG A 45 8.49 0.61 -0.31
N ALA A 46 8.90 1.74 -0.88
CA ALA A 46 8.00 2.84 -1.19
C ALA A 46 6.93 2.44 -2.22
N TYR A 47 7.34 1.74 -3.29
CA TYR A 47 6.39 1.19 -4.26
C TYR A 47 5.49 0.11 -3.64
N GLY A 48 6.00 -0.71 -2.71
CA GLY A 48 5.18 -1.67 -1.97
C GLY A 48 4.09 -0.98 -1.15
N ILE A 49 4.42 0.11 -0.44
CA ILE A 49 3.44 0.91 0.32
C ILE A 49 2.42 1.56 -0.62
N LEU A 50 2.85 2.07 -1.78
CA LEU A 50 1.94 2.64 -2.77
C LEU A 50 0.99 1.60 -3.37
N SER A 51 1.46 0.37 -3.57
CA SER A 51 0.62 -0.76 -4.00
C SER A 51 -0.40 -1.14 -2.93
N LEU A 52 -0.04 -1.15 -1.63
CA LEU A 52 -1.01 -1.34 -0.54
C LEU A 52 -2.09 -0.25 -0.57
N TYR A 53 -1.69 1.00 -0.82
CA TYR A 53 -2.62 2.11 -0.95
C TYR A 53 -3.56 1.92 -2.17
N GLY A 54 -3.04 1.48 -3.31
CA GLY A 54 -3.85 1.13 -4.47
C GLY A 54 -4.88 0.02 -4.18
N GLY A 55 -4.49 -1.00 -3.41
CA GLY A 55 -5.39 -2.07 -2.99
C GLY A 55 -6.50 -1.60 -2.04
N THR A 56 -6.18 -0.71 -1.11
CA THR A 56 -7.18 -0.10 -0.20
C THR A 56 -8.17 0.80 -0.95
N LEU A 57 -7.72 1.55 -1.96
CA LEU A 57 -8.60 2.32 -2.85
C LEU A 57 -9.53 1.41 -3.66
N ALA A 58 -8.99 0.37 -4.29
CA ALA A 58 -9.76 -0.58 -5.09
C ALA A 58 -10.85 -1.29 -4.26
N ASN A 59 -10.61 -1.49 -2.96
CA ASN A 59 -11.59 -2.08 -2.05
C ASN A 59 -12.60 -1.04 -1.50
N GLY A 60 -12.10 0.13 -1.10
CA GLY A 60 -12.89 1.16 -0.41
C GLY A 60 -13.78 2.01 -1.32
N VAL A 61 -13.26 2.45 -2.47
CA VAL A 61 -13.94 3.41 -3.36
C VAL A 61 -15.26 2.86 -3.93
N PRO A 62 -15.33 1.62 -4.46
CA PRO A 62 -16.58 1.08 -5.00
C PRO A 62 -17.66 0.90 -3.91
N ARG A 63 -17.24 0.54 -2.69
CA ARG A 63 -18.14 0.38 -1.54
C ARG A 63 -18.70 1.71 -1.07
N LEU A 64 -17.88 2.76 -1.08
CA LEU A 64 -18.28 4.13 -0.75
C LEU A 64 -19.22 4.72 -1.82
N ALA A 65 -18.97 4.41 -3.09
CA ALA A 65 -19.80 4.83 -4.22
C ALA A 65 -21.14 4.08 -4.33
N LYS A 66 -21.43 3.13 -3.42
CA LYS A 66 -22.58 2.21 -3.51
C LYS A 66 -22.68 1.53 -4.88
N ALA A 67 -21.52 1.19 -5.46
CA ALA A 67 -21.45 0.54 -6.76
C ALA A 67 -22.11 -0.85 -6.74
N SER A 68 -22.49 -1.35 -7.91
CA SER A 68 -23.08 -2.68 -8.05
C SER A 68 -22.13 -3.78 -7.55
N PHE A 69 -22.70 -4.93 -7.20
CA PHE A 69 -21.94 -6.07 -6.68
C PHE A 69 -20.81 -6.51 -7.63
N ASP A 70 -21.08 -6.54 -8.94
CA ASP A 70 -20.07 -6.90 -9.95
C ASP A 70 -18.88 -5.94 -9.96
N VAL A 71 -19.13 -4.64 -9.79
CA VAL A 71 -18.07 -3.62 -9.73
C VAL A 71 -17.26 -3.77 -8.45
N VAL A 72 -17.91 -4.03 -7.31
CA VAL A 72 -17.22 -4.30 -6.04
C VAL A 72 -16.37 -5.56 -6.14
N MET A 73 -16.86 -6.61 -6.80
CA MET A 73 -16.15 -7.88 -6.94
C MET A 73 -14.95 -7.76 -7.90
N ALA A 74 -15.12 -7.10 -9.04
CA ALA A 74 -14.03 -6.81 -9.97
C ALA A 74 -12.93 -5.97 -9.30
N ALA A 75 -13.33 -4.91 -8.59
CA ALA A 75 -12.38 -4.04 -7.90
C ALA A 75 -11.69 -4.74 -6.71
N MET A 76 -12.37 -5.68 -6.04
CA MET A 76 -11.73 -6.55 -5.04
C MET A 76 -10.64 -7.42 -5.65
N LEU A 77 -10.89 -8.00 -6.84
CA LEU A 77 -9.89 -8.81 -7.55
C LEU A 77 -8.67 -7.97 -7.95
N PHE A 78 -8.88 -6.75 -8.45
CA PHE A 78 -7.80 -5.79 -8.67
C PHE A 78 -7.03 -5.46 -7.38
N GLY A 79 -7.74 -5.26 -6.28
CA GLY A 79 -7.15 -5.01 -4.97
C GLY A 79 -6.25 -6.15 -4.48
N ILE A 80 -6.65 -7.42 -4.72
CA ILE A 80 -5.82 -8.59 -4.43
C ILE A 80 -4.51 -8.55 -5.25
N GLY A 81 -4.59 -8.18 -6.52
CA GLY A 81 -3.40 -7.98 -7.37
C GLY A 81 -2.44 -6.93 -6.81
N PHE A 82 -2.98 -5.80 -6.33
CA PHE A 82 -2.21 -4.76 -5.66
C PHE A 82 -1.53 -5.27 -4.38
N TYR A 83 -2.22 -6.05 -3.55
CA TYR A 83 -1.63 -6.64 -2.34
C TYR A 83 -0.56 -7.67 -2.65
N GLY A 84 -0.76 -8.51 -3.69
CA GLY A 84 0.26 -9.44 -4.18
C GLY A 84 1.52 -8.71 -4.65
N LEU A 85 1.35 -7.67 -5.47
CA LEU A 85 2.46 -6.83 -5.92
C LEU A 85 3.19 -6.15 -4.74
N ALA A 86 2.45 -5.65 -3.76
CA ALA A 86 3.02 -5.08 -2.55
C ALA A 86 3.88 -6.09 -1.78
N ALA A 87 3.38 -7.32 -1.61
CA ALA A 87 4.13 -8.39 -0.94
C ALA A 87 5.44 -8.70 -1.66
N VAL A 88 5.41 -8.84 -2.99
CA VAL A 88 6.61 -9.06 -3.81
C VAL A 88 7.61 -7.91 -3.66
N LEU A 89 7.16 -6.67 -3.77
CA LEU A 89 8.03 -5.49 -3.66
C LEU A 89 8.67 -5.35 -2.27
N LEU A 90 7.92 -5.65 -1.21
CA LEU A 90 8.43 -5.63 0.17
C LEU A 90 9.44 -6.76 0.41
N LEU A 91 9.19 -7.97 -0.11
CA LEU A 91 10.15 -9.08 -0.05
C LEU A 91 11.44 -8.75 -0.82
N LEU A 92 11.32 -8.20 -2.03
CA LEU A 92 12.47 -7.75 -2.82
C LEU A 92 13.25 -6.64 -2.10
N SER A 93 12.56 -5.71 -1.44
CA SER A 93 13.21 -4.72 -0.58
C SER A 93 14.03 -5.38 0.52
N ALA A 94 13.46 -6.35 1.23
CA ALA A 94 14.13 -7.05 2.31
C ALA A 94 15.34 -7.85 1.82
N VAL A 95 15.23 -8.54 0.68
CA VAL A 95 16.34 -9.26 0.04
C VAL A 95 17.46 -8.29 -0.32
N LYS A 96 17.13 -7.12 -0.89
CA LYS A 96 18.13 -6.12 -1.27
C LYS A 96 18.81 -5.47 -0.06
N ASP A 97 18.07 -5.27 1.03
CA ASP A 97 18.63 -4.80 2.30
C ASP A 97 19.56 -5.84 2.95
N ASN A 98 19.26 -7.13 2.82
CA ASN A 98 20.13 -8.20 3.33
C ASN A 98 21.40 -8.35 2.49
N ARG A 99 21.32 -8.23 1.16
CA ARG A 99 22.51 -8.25 0.29
C ARG A 99 23.45 -7.08 0.55
N ALA A 100 22.93 -5.90 0.90
CA ALA A 100 23.76 -4.74 1.21
C ALA A 100 24.49 -4.81 2.57
N ARG A 101 24.25 -5.86 3.36
CA ARG A 101 24.89 -6.10 4.67
C ARG A 101 25.95 -7.20 4.63
N SER A 102 26.01 -7.97 3.54
CA SER A 102 27.01 -9.02 3.30
C SER A 102 28.20 -8.47 2.53
#